data_AF-A0A0F9F033-F1
#
_entry.id   AF-A0A0F9F033-F1
#
_cell.length_a   1.000
_cell.length_b   1.000
_cell.length_c   1.000
_cell.angle_alpha   90.00
_cell.angle_beta   90.00
_cell.angle_gamma   90.00
#
_symmetry.space_group_name_H-M   'P 1'
#
loop_
_entity.id
_entity.type
_entity.pdbx_description
1 polymer ?
#
loop_
_entity_poly.entity_id
_entity_poly.type
_entity_poly.pdbx_seq_one_letter_code
_entity_poly.pdbx_strand_id
1 'polypeptide(L)'
;MPKYTPPFTLSNKILILVAQISEQIGRLTIQQEQEKLLRLRKVNRMRTVQGSLAIEGSTLTQQQITAILDGKRVIAPPKEVQEAHNAINTYDTLAQWQPANSKHLLAAHRLMMKGLVKDAHVSSRRCWGDVW
;
A
#
# COMPACT_ATOMS: atom_id res chain seq x y z
N MET A 1 5.38 -14.20 29.28
CA MET A 1 6.31 -13.30 28.56
C MET A 1 5.95 -11.86 28.91
N PRO A 2 6.90 -10.98 29.24
CA PRO A 2 6.61 -9.58 29.48
C PRO A 2 6.00 -8.94 28.23
N LYS A 3 5.00 -8.09 28.41
CA LYS A 3 4.34 -7.36 27.33
C LYS A 3 5.36 -6.38 26.74
N TYR A 4 5.76 -6.59 25.49
CA TYR A 4 6.66 -5.67 24.79
C TYR A 4 5.98 -4.30 24.66
N THR A 5 6.64 -3.26 25.16
CA THR A 5 6.20 -1.88 24.99
C THR A 5 7.19 -1.19 24.06
N PRO A 6 6.77 -0.75 22.86
CA PRO A 6 7.67 -0.03 21.96
C PRO A 6 8.13 1.28 22.61
N PRO A 7 9.40 1.67 22.45
CA PRO A 7 9.96 2.87 23.08
C PRO A 7 9.50 4.14 22.33
N PHE A 8 8.27 4.56 22.58
CA PHE A 8 7.67 5.77 22.03
C PHE A 8 7.59 6.87 23.09
N THR A 9 8.20 8.02 22.83
CA THR A 9 8.15 9.20 23.70
C THR A 9 7.46 10.34 22.97
N LEU A 10 6.39 10.86 23.56
CA LEU A 10 5.67 12.01 23.02
C LEU A 10 6.55 13.28 23.09
N SER A 11 6.55 14.07 22.02
CA SER A 11 7.24 15.36 21.97
C SER A 11 6.30 16.46 21.51
N ASN A 12 6.63 17.71 21.84
CA ASN A 12 5.87 18.88 21.38
C ASN A 12 5.77 18.94 19.84
N LYS A 13 6.82 18.50 19.13
CA LYS A 13 6.81 18.43 17.66
C LYS A 13 5.76 17.45 17.14
N ILE A 14 5.62 16.28 17.76
CA ILE A 14 4.58 15.29 17.39
C ILE A 14 3.20 15.91 17.59
N LEU A 15 2.96 16.58 18.73
CA LEU A 15 1.68 17.22 19.02
C LEU A 15 1.32 18.31 18.01
N ILE A 16 2.29 19.16 17.65
CA ILE A 16 2.09 20.21 16.63
C ILE A 16 1.73 19.58 15.29
N LEU A 17 2.44 18.53 14.87
CA LEU A 17 2.15 17.84 13.61
C LEU A 17 0.76 17.18 13.62
N VAL A 18 0.36 16.54 14.71
CA VAL A 18 -0.98 15.96 14.85
C VAL A 18 -2.07 17.03 14.72
N ALA A 19 -1.89 18.18 15.37
CA ALA A 19 -2.84 19.29 15.29
C ALA A 19 -2.95 19.82 13.84
N GLN A 20 -1.81 20.04 13.17
CA GLN A 20 -1.77 20.49 11.78
C GLN A 20 -2.44 19.49 10.82
N ILE A 21 -2.13 18.19 10.96
CA ILE A 21 -2.75 17.12 10.16
C ILE A 21 -4.27 17.11 10.38
N SER A 22 -4.73 17.24 11.62
CA SER A 22 -6.15 17.24 11.96
C SER A 22 -6.89 18.44 11.35
N GLU A 23 -6.28 19.63 11.37
CA GLU A 23 -6.81 20.82 10.71
C GLU A 23 -6.96 20.62 9.20
N GLN A 24 -5.92 20.06 8.54
CA GLN A 24 -5.95 19.79 7.11
C GLN A 24 -7.02 18.75 6.74
N ILE A 25 -7.18 17.70 7.55
CA ILE A 25 -8.26 16.72 7.36
C ILE A 25 -9.62 17.41 7.45
N GLY A 26 -9.84 18.26 8.46
CA GLY A 26 -11.09 19.01 8.61
C GLY A 26 -11.41 19.87 7.38
N ARG A 27 -10.43 20.62 6.87
CA ARG A 27 -10.57 21.43 5.65
C ARG A 27 -10.96 20.58 4.43
N LEU A 28 -10.33 19.41 4.26
CA LEU A 28 -10.61 18.49 3.15
C LEU A 28 -12.02 17.89 3.23
N THR A 29 -12.52 17.58 4.43
CA THR A 29 -13.85 16.96 4.58
C THR A 29 -15.01 17.86 4.19
N ILE A 30 -14.88 19.18 4.34
CA ILE A 30 -15.96 20.15 4.03
C ILE A 30 -16.13 20.36 2.51
N GLN A 31 -15.11 20.05 1.70
CA GLN A 31 -15.01 20.52 0.31
C GLN A 31 -15.42 19.47 -0.75
N GLN A 32 -16.02 18.33 -0.38
CA GLN A 32 -16.04 17.14 -1.25
C GLN A 32 -17.44 16.63 -1.67
N GLU A 33 -17.67 16.59 -2.99
CA GLU A 33 -18.84 16.04 -3.68
C GLU A 33 -18.63 14.53 -4.02
N GLN A 34 -19.69 13.72 -3.97
CA GLN A 34 -19.60 12.24 -3.96
C GLN A 34 -18.93 11.61 -5.20
N GLU A 35 -19.16 12.12 -6.40
CA GLU A 35 -18.54 11.56 -7.62
C GLU A 35 -17.05 11.89 -7.71
N LYS A 36 -16.68 13.11 -7.29
CA LYS A 36 -15.29 13.56 -7.23
C LYS A 36 -14.48 12.70 -6.23
N LEU A 37 -15.11 12.28 -5.14
CA LEU A 37 -14.53 11.37 -4.14
C LEU A 37 -14.14 10.01 -4.71
N LEU A 38 -15.04 9.36 -5.47
CA LEU A 38 -14.78 8.03 -6.02
C LEU A 38 -13.62 8.04 -7.02
N ARG A 39 -13.56 9.05 -7.90
CA ARG A 39 -12.45 9.22 -8.85
C ARG A 39 -11.14 9.53 -8.15
N LEU A 40 -11.16 10.42 -7.15
CA LEU A 40 -9.97 10.75 -6.36
C LEU A 40 -9.44 9.56 -5.57
N ARG A 41 -10.32 8.72 -5.01
CA ARG A 41 -9.91 7.48 -4.31
C ARG A 41 -9.17 6.53 -5.23
N LYS A 42 -9.68 6.30 -6.45
CA LYS A 42 -9.01 5.46 -7.45
C LYS A 42 -7.64 6.04 -7.82
N VAL A 43 -7.56 7.34 -8.10
CA VAL A 43 -6.30 8.02 -8.44
C VAL A 43 -5.29 7.99 -7.30
N ASN A 44 -5.72 8.23 -6.07
CA ASN A 44 -4.85 8.21 -4.91
C ASN A 44 -4.34 6.79 -4.64
N ARG A 45 -5.19 5.76 -4.78
CA ARG A 45 -4.75 4.37 -4.66
C ARG A 45 -3.69 4.01 -5.70
N MET A 46 -3.87 4.44 -6.95
CA MET A 46 -2.87 4.24 -8.00
C MET A 46 -1.54 4.92 -7.65
N ARG A 47 -1.58 6.15 -7.13
CA ARG A 47 -0.36 6.86 -6.67
C ARG A 47 0.29 6.16 -5.48
N THR A 48 -0.50 5.60 -4.56
CA THR A 48 0.03 4.80 -3.44
C THR A 48 0.73 3.56 -3.97
N VAL A 49 0.10 2.80 -4.87
CA VAL A 49 0.72 1.61 -5.49
C VAL A 49 2.00 1.99 -6.23
N GLN A 50 1.96 3.04 -7.05
CA GLN A 50 3.15 3.53 -7.76
C GLN A 50 4.26 3.92 -6.78
N GLY A 51 3.95 4.72 -5.76
CA GLY A 51 4.92 5.17 -4.77
C GLY A 51 5.58 3.99 -4.06
N SER A 52 4.79 3.00 -3.65
CA SER A 52 5.30 1.78 -3.03
C SER A 52 6.21 1.00 -3.98
N LEU A 53 5.77 0.71 -5.21
CA LEU A 53 6.59 -0.04 -6.17
C LEU A 53 7.86 0.71 -6.59
N ALA A 54 7.80 2.04 -6.70
CA ALA A 54 8.95 2.86 -7.06
C ALA A 54 10.02 2.90 -5.97
N ILE A 55 9.63 2.80 -4.68
CA ILE A 55 10.58 2.64 -3.57
C ILE A 55 11.34 1.32 -3.72
N GLU A 56 10.67 0.27 -4.20
CA GLU A 56 11.28 -1.05 -4.46
C GLU A 56 12.04 -1.13 -5.79
N GLY A 57 12.24 0.00 -6.48
CA GLY A 57 13.03 0.07 -7.71
C GLY A 57 12.29 -0.35 -8.98
N SER A 58 10.95 -0.43 -8.95
CA SER A 58 10.14 -0.66 -10.17
C SER A 58 10.38 0.44 -11.20
N THR A 59 10.51 0.05 -12.47
CA THR A 59 10.67 0.98 -13.60
C THR A 59 9.34 1.38 -14.24
N LEU A 60 8.23 0.78 -13.80
CA LEU A 60 6.89 1.11 -14.28
C LEU A 60 6.52 2.58 -14.08
N THR A 61 6.12 3.20 -15.19
CA THR A 61 5.56 4.56 -15.19
C THR A 61 4.12 4.56 -14.66
N GLN A 62 3.65 5.73 -14.22
CA GLN A 62 2.25 5.92 -13.81
C GLN A 62 1.25 5.52 -14.92
N GLN A 63 1.60 5.78 -16.19
CA GLN A 63 0.77 5.41 -17.33
C GLN A 63 0.66 3.89 -17.49
N GLN A 64 1.77 3.17 -17.30
CA GLN A 64 1.80 1.71 -17.34
C GLN A 64 0.99 1.09 -16.19
N ILE A 65 1.11 1.61 -14.97
CA ILE A 65 0.31 1.14 -13.82
C ILE A 65 -1.19 1.38 -14.06
N THR A 66 -1.55 2.55 -14.63
CA THR A 66 -2.94 2.85 -14.99
C THR A 66 -3.45 1.91 -16.08
N ALA A 67 -2.62 1.61 -17.09
CA ALA A 67 -2.98 0.68 -18.15
C ALA A 67 -3.16 -0.77 -17.62
N ILE A 68 -2.33 -1.21 -16.67
CA ILE A 68 -2.48 -2.49 -15.97
C ILE A 68 -3.83 -2.55 -15.23
N LEU A 69 -4.20 -1.47 -14.53
CA LEU A 69 -5.49 -1.38 -13.84
C LEU A 69 -6.69 -1.43 -14.81
N ASP A 70 -6.57 -0.76 -15.96
CA ASP A 70 -7.59 -0.73 -17.01
C ASP A 70 -7.68 -2.06 -17.80
N GLY A 71 -6.83 -3.05 -17.51
CA GLY A 71 -6.75 -4.31 -18.27
C GLY A 71 -6.18 -4.16 -19.68
N LYS A 72 -5.48 -3.05 -19.95
CA LYS A 72 -4.81 -2.79 -21.23
C LYS A 72 -3.47 -3.51 -21.29
N ARG A 73 -3.02 -3.83 -22.51
CA ARG A 73 -1.70 -4.43 -22.72
C ARG A 73 -0.59 -3.42 -22.38
N VAL A 74 0.41 -3.88 -21.63
CA VAL A 74 1.59 -3.10 -21.26
C VAL A 74 2.85 -3.90 -21.62
N ILE A 75 3.82 -3.20 -22.20
CA ILE A 75 5.16 -3.75 -22.46
C ILE A 75 6.02 -3.37 -21.26
N ALA A 76 6.33 -4.36 -20.42
CA ALA A 76 7.17 -4.25 -19.24
C ALA A 76 7.65 -5.66 -18.81
N PRO A 77 8.68 -5.78 -17.96
CA PRO A 77 9.12 -7.06 -17.43
C PRO A 77 7.95 -7.81 -16.78
N PRO A 78 7.73 -9.11 -17.10
CA PRO A 78 6.60 -9.86 -16.56
C PRO A 78 6.53 -9.87 -15.02
N LYS A 79 7.69 -9.83 -14.36
CA LYS A 79 7.80 -9.74 -12.90
C LYS A 79 7.22 -8.44 -12.36
N GLU A 80 7.59 -7.29 -12.93
CA GLU A 80 7.07 -5.97 -12.51
C GLU A 80 5.56 -5.85 -12.77
N VAL A 81 5.08 -6.40 -13.88
CA VAL A 81 3.64 -6.45 -14.18
C VAL A 81 2.89 -7.29 -13.14
N GLN A 82 3.46 -8.43 -12.73
CA GLN A 82 2.89 -9.27 -11.68
C GLN A 82 2.91 -8.58 -10.31
N GLU A 83 3.99 -7.88 -9.96
CA GLU A 83 4.09 -7.05 -8.74
C GLU A 83 3.01 -5.96 -8.71
N ALA A 84 2.81 -5.26 -9.83
CA ALA A 84 1.76 -4.25 -9.95
C ALA A 84 0.36 -4.85 -9.78
N HIS A 85 0.06 -5.98 -10.42
CA HIS A 85 -1.21 -6.68 -10.23
C HIS A 85 -1.41 -7.12 -8.77
N ASN A 86 -0.39 -7.68 -8.14
CA ASN A 86 -0.46 -8.12 -6.76
C ASN A 86 -0.68 -6.94 -5.81
N ALA A 87 0.04 -5.83 -6.00
CA ALA A 87 -0.12 -4.63 -5.22
C ALA A 87 -1.53 -4.06 -5.36
N ILE A 88 -2.04 -3.88 -6.60
CA ILE A 88 -3.41 -3.41 -6.85
C ILE A 88 -4.42 -4.28 -6.12
N ASN A 89 -4.36 -5.61 -6.28
CA ASN A 89 -5.26 -6.55 -5.64
C ASN A 89 -5.18 -6.48 -4.10
N THR A 90 -3.97 -6.36 -3.56
CA THR A 90 -3.72 -6.28 -2.11
C THR A 90 -4.30 -5.00 -1.53
N TYR A 91 -4.07 -3.86 -2.19
CA TYR A 91 -4.67 -2.61 -1.78
C TYR A 91 -6.18 -2.69 -1.89
N ASP A 92 -6.75 -3.26 -2.96
CA ASP A 92 -8.20 -3.46 -3.15
C ASP A 92 -8.89 -4.16 -1.98
N THR A 93 -8.28 -5.21 -1.44
CA THR A 93 -8.81 -5.97 -0.30
C THR A 93 -8.45 -5.40 1.07
N LEU A 94 -7.57 -4.39 1.14
CA LEU A 94 -7.01 -3.86 2.40
C LEU A 94 -8.08 -3.43 3.42
N ALA A 95 -9.21 -2.88 2.96
CA ALA A 95 -10.31 -2.44 3.81
C ALA A 95 -11.03 -3.57 4.56
N GLN A 96 -10.85 -4.82 4.11
CA GLN A 96 -11.45 -6.01 4.73
C GLN A 96 -10.55 -6.61 5.83
N TRP A 97 -9.32 -6.13 5.95
CA TRP A 97 -8.33 -6.67 6.89
C TRP A 97 -8.22 -5.84 8.16
N GLN A 98 -7.80 -6.53 9.22
CA GLN A 98 -7.66 -5.94 10.55
C GLN A 98 -6.17 -5.90 10.86
N PRO A 99 -5.56 -4.72 11.07
CA PRO A 99 -4.12 -4.60 11.26
C PRO A 99 -3.55 -5.40 12.43
N ALA A 100 -4.35 -5.56 13.51
CA ALA A 100 -3.94 -6.32 14.69
C ALA A 100 -4.09 -7.85 14.53
N ASN A 101 -4.68 -8.33 13.43
CA ASN A 101 -4.87 -9.75 13.18
C ASN A 101 -3.73 -10.31 12.34
N SER A 102 -2.90 -11.16 12.94
CA SER A 102 -1.76 -11.79 12.28
C SER A 102 -2.16 -12.65 11.06
N LYS A 103 -3.35 -13.25 11.05
CA LYS A 103 -3.85 -14.01 9.89
C LYS A 103 -4.14 -13.09 8.71
N HIS A 104 -4.68 -11.90 8.98
CA HIS A 104 -4.95 -10.90 7.94
C HIS A 104 -3.63 -10.32 7.38
N LEU A 105 -2.62 -10.11 8.24
CA LEU A 105 -1.28 -9.74 7.79
C LEU A 105 -0.66 -10.80 6.86
N LEU A 106 -0.75 -12.08 7.22
CA LEU A 106 -0.24 -13.17 6.37
C LEU A 106 -1.03 -13.30 5.05
N ALA A 107 -2.34 -13.06 5.07
CA ALA A 107 -3.15 -13.02 3.86
C ALA A 107 -2.73 -11.88 2.92
N ALA A 108 -2.50 -10.68 3.47
CA ALA A 108 -2.00 -9.53 2.72
C ALA A 108 -0.63 -9.83 2.09
N HIS A 109 0.30 -10.38 2.87
CA HIS A 109 1.63 -10.77 2.38
C HIS A 109 1.54 -11.81 1.25
N ARG A 110 0.70 -12.85 1.40
CA ARG A 110 0.50 -13.85 0.35
C ARG A 110 -0.06 -13.26 -0.94
N LEU A 111 -0.99 -12.32 -0.83
CA LEU A 111 -1.57 -11.65 -2.00
C LEU A 111 -0.53 -10.78 -2.70
N MET A 112 0.31 -10.06 -1.94
CA MET A 112 1.38 -9.23 -2.47
C MET A 112 2.49 -10.05 -3.17
N MET A 113 2.81 -11.24 -2.63
CA MET A 113 3.91 -12.09 -3.12
C MET A 113 3.47 -13.19 -4.11
N LYS A 114 2.20 -13.22 -4.49
CA LYS A 114 1.61 -14.27 -5.31
C LYS A 114 2.37 -14.42 -6.64
N GLY A 115 2.93 -15.61 -6.89
CA GLY A 115 3.67 -15.90 -8.13
C GLY A 115 5.06 -15.29 -8.22
N LEU A 116 5.52 -14.55 -7.20
CA LEU A 116 6.86 -13.95 -7.14
C LEU A 116 7.82 -14.80 -6.30
N VAL A 117 7.31 -15.45 -5.25
CA VAL A 117 8.08 -16.31 -4.34
C VAL A 117 7.32 -17.62 -4.12
N LYS A 118 8.05 -18.75 -4.13
CA LYS A 118 7.46 -20.09 -3.91
C LYS A 118 6.88 -20.23 -2.48
N ASP A 119 7.50 -19.61 -1.48
CA ASP A 119 7.14 -19.75 -0.05
C ASP A 119 6.58 -18.45 0.58
N ALA A 120 5.55 -17.86 -0.01
CA ALA A 120 4.90 -16.63 0.52
C ALA A 120 4.19 -16.81 1.89
N HIS A 121 4.31 -17.98 2.53
CA HIS A 121 3.55 -18.39 3.71
C HIS A 121 4.33 -18.17 5.01
N VAL A 122 5.65 -18.01 4.91
CA VAL A 122 6.56 -17.86 6.03
C VAL A 122 6.90 -16.38 6.19
N SER A 123 6.59 -15.82 7.36
CA SER A 123 7.03 -14.50 7.81
C SER A 123 8.55 -14.52 8.11
N SER A 124 9.36 -14.81 7.09
CA SER A 124 10.81 -14.87 7.15
C SER A 124 11.37 -13.61 6.51
N ARG A 125 12.40 -13.00 7.13
CA ARG A 125 13.11 -11.81 6.61
C ARG A 125 13.62 -11.98 5.17
N ARG A 126 13.77 -13.22 4.67
CA ARG A 126 14.16 -13.50 3.29
C ARG A 126 13.09 -13.13 2.25
N CYS A 127 11.81 -13.14 2.61
CA CYS A 127 10.75 -12.69 1.67
C CYS A 127 10.67 -11.18 1.55
N TRP A 128 11.22 -10.44 2.52
CA TRP A 128 11.21 -8.99 2.53
C TRP A 128 12.52 -8.44 1.97
N GLY A 129 13.70 -8.97 2.31
CA GLY A 129 14.98 -8.39 1.85
C GLY A 129 15.35 -8.55 0.37
N ASP A 130 14.61 -9.33 -0.41
CA ASP A 130 14.81 -9.45 -1.87
C ASP A 130 13.74 -8.67 -2.68
N VAL A 131 12.82 -7.99 -1.97
CA VAL A 131 11.72 -7.18 -2.51
C VAL A 131 11.55 -5.86 -1.74
N TRP A 132 12.43 -5.57 -0.76
CA TRP A 132 12.49 -4.37 0.09
C TRP A 132 13.94 -3.97 0.38
#